data_AF-A0A820EFC8-F1
#
_entry.id   AF-A0A820EFC8-F1
#
_cell.length_a   1.000
_cell.length_b   1.000
_cell.length_c   1.000
_cell.angle_alpha   90.00
_cell.angle_beta   90.00
_cell.angle_gamma   90.00
#
_symmetry.space_group_name_H-M   'P 1'
#
loop_
_entity.id
_entity.type
_entity.pdbx_description
1 polymer ?
#
loop_
_entity_poly.entity_id
_entity_poly.type
_entity_poly.pdbx_seq_one_letter_code
_entity_poly.pdbx_strand_id
1 'polypeptide(L)'
;YFTNARGTATLNGDDFRASGSFIFQALNTFCQLSNQTIANRLIQFYSSQYVTVSVTPLQVFQSQTQAFVSQFISLMTNDFLLSISTIRKTTQSNSLLSGQFTNYYLVRQSSNYVNSVFVLYNNCSCASSATCAYKFPIYDSKNSKVIFTVPGIYTGCYIIEALLQSNLQCFYNKTCINQVQSYFTKYLSMNLTTLDSSLLIGFSMNSTIQELVDELMVEEWNSSTIYDGYYNECQPSKCSYSYQTKNDAIYIITTLTGLVGGLITVLKLTVPRLIKMMRRKKEIIKPQIGKTTFRIKVDV
;
A
#
# COMPACT_ATOMS: atom_id res chain seq x y z
N TYR A 1 9.29 -37.60 -18.71
CA TYR A 1 10.73 -37.28 -18.49
C TYR A 1 11.21 -37.64 -17.09
N PHE A 2 10.59 -38.63 -16.44
CA PHE A 2 11.11 -39.26 -15.23
C PHE A 2 11.90 -40.51 -15.65
N THR A 3 13.05 -40.71 -15.02
CA THR A 3 13.95 -41.87 -15.12
C THR A 3 14.58 -42.14 -16.50
N ASN A 4 15.77 -41.57 -16.73
CA ASN A 4 16.84 -42.27 -17.45
C ASN A 4 18.18 -41.55 -17.22
N ALA A 5 18.79 -41.79 -16.05
CA ALA A 5 20.23 -41.71 -15.89
C ALA A 5 20.72 -43.14 -15.64
N ARG A 6 21.00 -43.89 -16.72
CA ARG A 6 21.89 -45.05 -16.66
C ARG A 6 23.29 -44.51 -16.44
N GLY A 7 23.62 -44.28 -15.18
CA GLY A 7 24.92 -43.83 -14.72
C GLY A 7 24.84 -43.70 -13.20
N THR A 8 25.76 -44.34 -12.49
CA THR A 8 25.87 -44.41 -11.02
C THR A 8 26.23 -43.06 -10.37
N ALA A 9 25.67 -41.97 -10.86
CA ALA A 9 25.71 -40.66 -10.24
C ALA A 9 24.24 -40.24 -10.02
N THR A 10 23.70 -40.59 -8.87
CA THR A 10 22.52 -39.93 -8.33
C THR A 10 22.86 -38.44 -8.22
N LEU A 11 22.38 -37.62 -9.16
CA LEU A 11 22.39 -36.18 -9.01
C LEU A 11 21.56 -35.87 -7.76
N ASN A 12 22.25 -35.55 -6.67
CA ASN A 12 21.61 -35.13 -5.44
C ASN A 12 20.86 -33.83 -5.76
N GLY A 13 19.55 -33.78 -5.48
CA GLY A 13 18.75 -32.56 -5.66
C GLY A 13 19.30 -31.37 -4.85
N ASP A 14 20.12 -31.66 -3.85
CA ASP A 14 20.82 -30.68 -3.02
C ASP A 14 22.19 -30.23 -3.56
N ASP A 15 22.64 -30.72 -4.71
CA ASP A 15 23.86 -30.20 -5.37
C ASP A 15 23.54 -28.94 -6.17
N PHE A 16 24.31 -27.86 -5.95
CA PHE A 16 24.11 -26.58 -6.62
C PHE A 16 24.13 -26.68 -8.15
N ARG A 17 24.89 -27.61 -8.72
CA ARG A 17 24.94 -27.79 -10.18
C ARG A 17 23.67 -28.43 -10.74
N ALA A 18 22.94 -29.18 -9.92
CA ALA A 18 21.70 -29.84 -10.31
C ALA A 18 20.50 -28.89 -10.18
N SER A 19 20.44 -28.14 -9.07
CA SER A 19 19.23 -27.39 -8.70
C SER A 19 19.41 -25.87 -8.65
N GLY A 20 20.65 -25.36 -8.76
CA GLY A 20 20.95 -23.93 -8.66
C GLY A 20 20.25 -23.07 -9.72
N SER A 21 20.03 -23.59 -10.93
CA SER A 21 19.30 -22.87 -11.98
C SER A 21 17.86 -22.51 -11.58
N PHE A 22 17.21 -23.33 -10.75
CA PHE A 22 15.84 -23.08 -10.32
C PHE A 22 15.75 -21.92 -9.31
N ILE A 23 16.80 -21.68 -8.52
CA ILE A 23 16.91 -20.50 -7.64
C ILE A 23 16.91 -19.23 -8.50
N PHE A 24 17.70 -19.19 -9.59
CA PHE A 24 17.72 -18.03 -10.50
C PHE A 24 16.44 -17.87 -11.30
N GLN A 25 15.79 -18.97 -11.68
CA GLN A 25 14.46 -18.90 -12.30
C GLN A 25 13.45 -18.29 -11.35
N ALA A 26 13.41 -18.71 -10.09
CA ALA A 26 12.52 -18.14 -9.07
C ALA A 26 12.84 -16.66 -8.79
N LEU A 27 14.12 -16.28 -8.71
CA LEU A 27 14.55 -14.89 -8.56
C LEU A 27 14.07 -14.02 -9.75
N ASN A 28 14.25 -14.51 -10.97
CA ASN A 28 13.76 -13.84 -12.17
C ASN A 28 12.22 -13.70 -12.15
N THR A 29 11.51 -14.73 -11.70
CA THR A 29 10.05 -14.67 -11.53
C THR A 29 9.64 -13.60 -10.52
N PHE A 30 10.32 -13.47 -9.38
CA PHE A 30 10.03 -12.38 -8.44
C PHE A 30 10.25 -11.01 -9.07
N CYS A 31 11.37 -10.80 -9.76
CA CYS A 31 11.63 -9.54 -10.45
C CYS A 31 10.55 -9.20 -11.49
N GLN A 32 10.15 -10.19 -12.31
CA GLN A 32 9.10 -10.02 -13.30
C GLN A 32 7.74 -9.70 -12.67
N LEU A 33 7.36 -10.43 -11.60
CA LEU A 33 6.09 -10.21 -10.91
C LEU A 33 6.06 -8.86 -10.19
N SER A 34 7.16 -8.44 -9.56
CA SER A 34 7.27 -7.10 -8.98
C SER A 34 7.09 -6.02 -10.04
N ASN A 35 7.83 -6.11 -11.15
CA ASN A 35 7.72 -5.15 -12.25
C ASN A 35 6.31 -5.10 -12.85
N GLN A 36 5.69 -6.26 -13.09
CA GLN A 36 4.30 -6.34 -13.57
C GLN A 36 3.31 -5.75 -12.57
N THR A 37 3.50 -6.01 -11.27
CA THR A 37 2.65 -5.46 -10.20
C THR A 37 2.74 -3.93 -10.21
N ILE A 38 3.95 -3.38 -10.27
CA ILE A 38 4.20 -1.94 -10.34
C ILE A 38 3.54 -1.34 -11.58
N ALA A 39 3.81 -1.90 -12.76
CA ALA A 39 3.24 -1.43 -14.02
C ALA A 39 1.70 -1.41 -14.00
N ASN A 40 1.08 -2.49 -13.52
CA ASN A 40 -0.38 -2.59 -13.44
C ASN A 40 -0.98 -1.60 -12.43
N ARG A 41 -0.33 -1.41 -11.28
CA ARG A 41 -0.78 -0.47 -10.25
C ARG A 41 -0.61 0.98 -10.68
N LEU A 42 0.44 1.30 -11.43
CA LEU A 42 0.64 2.62 -12.01
C LEU A 42 -0.48 3.01 -12.99
N ILE A 43 -0.98 2.07 -13.80
CA ILE A 43 -2.12 2.33 -14.69
C ILE A 43 -3.35 2.80 -13.90
N GLN A 44 -3.65 2.12 -12.78
CA GLN A 44 -4.75 2.52 -11.89
C GLN A 44 -4.47 3.87 -11.22
N PHE A 45 -3.24 4.07 -10.73
CA PHE A 45 -2.82 5.32 -10.10
C PHE A 45 -2.98 6.52 -11.04
N TYR A 46 -2.54 6.42 -12.30
CA TYR A 46 -2.67 7.49 -13.28
C TYR A 46 -4.10 7.74 -13.75
N SER A 47 -5.02 6.80 -13.52
CA SER A 47 -6.46 7.03 -13.74
C SER A 47 -7.12 7.84 -12.63
N SER A 48 -6.46 7.99 -11.48
CA SER A 48 -6.96 8.80 -10.36
C SER A 48 -6.68 10.29 -10.57
N GLN A 49 -7.59 11.14 -10.09
CA GLN A 49 -7.46 12.60 -10.18
C GLN A 49 -7.50 13.22 -8.78
N TYR A 50 -6.62 14.20 -8.55
CA TYR A 50 -6.65 15.02 -7.35
C TYR A 50 -7.62 16.19 -7.55
N VAL A 51 -8.76 16.16 -6.86
CA VAL A 51 -9.85 17.14 -7.02
C VAL A 51 -10.09 17.89 -5.71
N THR A 52 -10.12 19.22 -5.78
CA THR A 52 -10.38 20.08 -4.63
C THR A 52 -11.41 21.16 -4.96
N VAL A 53 -12.19 21.57 -3.96
CA VAL A 53 -13.25 22.60 -4.14
C VAL A 53 -12.66 24.01 -4.27
N SER A 54 -11.48 24.22 -3.69
CA SER A 54 -10.72 25.45 -3.76
C SER A 54 -9.26 25.13 -4.04
N VAL A 55 -8.50 26.13 -4.49
CA VAL A 55 -7.05 26.02 -4.60
C VAL A 55 -6.47 25.69 -3.23
N THR A 56 -5.72 24.60 -3.19
CA THR A 56 -5.06 24.11 -1.98
C THR A 56 -3.71 24.79 -1.84
N PRO A 57 -3.35 25.31 -0.65
CA PRO A 57 -2.03 25.88 -0.42
C PRO A 57 -0.91 24.88 -0.72
N LEU A 58 0.22 25.36 -1.25
CA LEU A 58 1.39 24.54 -1.64
C LEU A 58 1.77 23.48 -0.61
N GLN A 59 1.90 23.87 0.66
CA GLN A 59 2.31 22.95 1.73
C GLN A 59 1.29 21.82 1.94
N VAL A 60 -0.01 22.15 1.88
CA VAL A 60 -1.09 21.17 2.03
C VAL A 60 -1.13 20.23 0.82
N PHE A 61 -0.96 20.79 -0.38
CA PHE A 61 -0.88 20.00 -1.62
C PHE A 61 0.30 19.02 -1.57
N GLN A 62 1.49 19.48 -1.21
CA GLN A 62 2.69 18.64 -1.10
C GLN A 62 2.50 17.53 -0.05
N SER A 63 1.96 17.86 1.12
CA SER A 63 1.71 16.87 2.17
C SER A 63 0.69 15.82 1.73
N GLN A 64 -0.42 16.23 1.10
CA GLN A 64 -1.46 15.31 0.65
C GLN A 64 -1.00 14.43 -0.52
N THR A 65 -0.26 14.99 -1.48
CA THR A 65 0.29 14.22 -2.61
C THR A 65 1.35 13.23 -2.14
N GLN A 66 2.23 13.61 -1.23
CA GLN A 66 3.19 12.68 -0.64
C GLN A 66 2.49 11.57 0.15
N ALA A 67 1.48 11.90 0.96
CA ALA A 67 0.70 10.89 1.68
C ALA A 67 0.01 9.92 0.71
N PHE A 68 -0.53 10.42 -0.41
CA PHE A 68 -1.16 9.60 -1.44
C PHE A 68 -0.16 8.65 -2.13
N VAL A 69 1.03 9.15 -2.49
CA VAL A 69 2.11 8.32 -3.07
C VAL A 69 2.57 7.26 -2.07
N SER A 70 2.81 7.63 -0.81
CA SER A 70 3.22 6.67 0.24
C SER A 70 2.15 5.60 0.48
N GLN A 71 0.88 5.99 0.50
CA GLN A 71 -0.22 5.05 0.63
C GLN A 71 -0.31 4.11 -0.58
N PHE A 72 -0.14 4.64 -1.79
CA PHE A 72 -0.11 3.84 -3.02
C PHE A 72 1.00 2.77 -2.97
N ILE A 73 2.23 3.16 -2.65
CA ILE A 73 3.37 2.24 -2.52
C ILE A 73 3.06 1.17 -1.46
N SER A 74 2.63 1.60 -0.26
CA SER A 74 2.34 0.68 0.84
C SER A 74 1.25 -0.34 0.50
N LEU A 75 0.13 0.09 -0.11
CA LEU A 75 -0.96 -0.81 -0.49
C LEU A 75 -0.51 -1.81 -1.56
N MET A 76 0.21 -1.33 -2.58
CA MET A 76 0.76 -2.20 -3.62
C MET A 76 1.69 -3.27 -3.04
N THR A 77 2.64 -2.86 -2.18
CA THR A 77 3.58 -3.76 -1.53
C THR A 77 2.85 -4.80 -0.69
N ASN A 78 1.91 -4.38 0.15
CA ASN A 78 1.14 -5.28 1.01
C ASN A 78 0.34 -6.32 0.21
N ASP A 79 -0.30 -5.91 -0.88
CA ASP A 79 -1.08 -6.82 -1.74
C ASP A 79 -0.18 -7.87 -2.42
N PHE A 80 1.02 -7.46 -2.85
CA PHE A 80 2.02 -8.36 -3.41
C PHE A 80 2.51 -9.38 -2.38
N LEU A 81 2.88 -8.91 -1.19
CA LEU A 81 3.37 -9.77 -0.10
C LEU A 81 2.29 -10.72 0.40
N LEU A 82 1.02 -10.28 0.45
CA LEU A 82 -0.10 -11.14 0.77
C LEU A 82 -0.25 -12.28 -0.24
N SER A 83 -0.06 -11.99 -1.53
CA SER A 83 -0.12 -12.98 -2.60
C SER A 83 1.00 -14.03 -2.43
N ILE A 84 2.23 -13.59 -2.19
CA ILE A 84 3.37 -14.50 -1.92
C ILE A 84 3.13 -15.32 -0.65
N SER A 85 2.68 -14.69 0.43
CA SER A 85 2.36 -15.36 1.71
C SER A 85 1.31 -16.46 1.51
N THR A 86 0.30 -16.19 0.68
CA THR A 86 -0.76 -17.15 0.35
C THR A 86 -0.20 -18.36 -0.38
N ILE A 87 0.68 -18.17 -1.37
CA ILE A 87 1.35 -19.26 -2.09
C ILE A 87 2.18 -20.11 -1.13
N ARG A 88 3.00 -19.46 -0.28
CA ARG A 88 3.88 -20.14 0.69
C ARG A 88 3.08 -21.00 1.67
N LYS A 89 2.06 -20.41 2.30
CA LYS A 89 1.18 -21.10 3.26
C LYS A 89 0.42 -22.24 2.60
N THR A 90 -0.16 -22.01 1.42
CA THR A 90 -0.90 -23.04 0.69
C THR A 90 0.01 -24.21 0.29
N THR A 91 1.24 -23.92 -0.15
CA THR A 91 2.23 -24.94 -0.52
C THR A 91 2.57 -25.83 0.68
N GLN A 92 2.83 -25.23 1.84
CA GLN A 92 3.12 -25.97 3.07
C GLN A 92 1.90 -26.76 3.57
N SER A 93 0.73 -26.12 3.68
CA SER A 93 -0.49 -26.75 4.21
C SER A 93 -0.95 -27.95 3.38
N ASN A 94 -0.70 -27.92 2.07
CA ASN A 94 -1.02 -29.04 1.18
C ASN A 94 0.15 -30.03 1.02
N SER A 95 1.28 -29.80 1.68
CA SER A 95 2.49 -30.64 1.58
C SER A 95 2.87 -30.96 0.13
N LEU A 96 2.80 -29.95 -0.75
CA LEU A 96 2.99 -30.15 -2.20
C LEU A 96 4.38 -30.70 -2.49
N LEU A 97 4.48 -31.76 -3.29
CA LEU A 97 5.77 -32.36 -3.66
C LEU A 97 6.58 -31.39 -4.54
N SER A 98 7.83 -31.10 -4.15
CA SER A 98 8.76 -30.33 -4.96
C SER A 98 9.13 -31.11 -6.21
N GLY A 99 9.14 -30.46 -7.37
CA GLY A 99 9.55 -31.10 -8.63
C GLY A 99 11.00 -31.58 -8.63
N GLN A 100 11.85 -31.03 -7.75
CA GLN A 100 13.24 -31.47 -7.55
C GLN A 100 13.40 -32.44 -6.37
N PHE A 101 12.30 -32.89 -5.76
CA PHE A 101 12.30 -33.79 -4.60
C PHE A 101 13.09 -33.25 -3.38
N THR A 102 13.21 -31.93 -3.26
CA THR A 102 13.93 -31.25 -2.17
C THR A 102 13.18 -31.29 -0.83
N ASN A 103 11.86 -31.49 -0.83
CA ASN A 103 11.08 -31.65 0.40
C ASN A 103 10.78 -33.11 0.75
N TYR A 104 10.54 -33.95 -0.25
CA TYR A 104 10.33 -35.39 -0.08
C TYR A 104 10.99 -36.14 -1.22
N TYR A 105 11.62 -37.27 -0.91
CA TYR A 105 12.06 -38.25 -1.89
C TYR A 105 11.12 -39.45 -1.90
N LEU A 106 10.99 -40.09 -3.06
CA LEU A 106 10.13 -41.24 -3.24
C LEU A 106 10.94 -42.53 -3.16
N VAL A 107 10.57 -43.40 -2.24
CA VAL A 107 11.22 -44.70 -2.04
C VAL A 107 10.24 -45.81 -2.41
N ARG A 108 10.69 -46.71 -3.28
CA ARG A 108 9.93 -47.93 -3.59
C ARG A 108 9.94 -48.84 -2.36
N GLN A 109 8.76 -49.10 -1.78
CA GLN A 109 8.63 -50.06 -0.67
C GLN A 109 8.48 -51.50 -1.18
N SER A 110 7.74 -51.70 -2.27
CA SER A 110 7.60 -53.01 -2.93
C SER A 110 7.28 -52.87 -4.42
N SER A 111 6.91 -53.96 -5.11
CA SER A 111 6.61 -53.93 -6.54
C SER A 111 5.57 -52.86 -6.92
N ASN A 112 4.57 -52.65 -6.05
CA ASN A 112 3.40 -51.81 -6.32
C ASN A 112 3.21 -50.63 -5.36
N TYR A 113 4.11 -50.40 -4.40
CA TYR A 113 3.99 -49.33 -3.40
C TYR A 113 5.22 -48.41 -3.39
N VAL A 114 4.94 -47.11 -3.32
CA VAL A 114 5.94 -46.04 -3.20
C VAL A 114 5.58 -45.20 -1.98
N ASN A 115 6.55 -45.00 -1.10
CA ASN A 115 6.42 -44.11 0.05
C ASN A 115 7.13 -42.79 -0.22
N SER A 116 6.56 -41.70 0.28
CA SER A 116 7.27 -40.43 0.40
C SER A 116 7.99 -40.37 1.73
N VAL A 117 9.25 -39.94 1.71
CA VAL A 117 10.05 -39.72 2.91
C VAL A 117 10.52 -38.26 2.88
N PHE A 118 10.27 -37.54 3.97
CA PHE A 118 10.65 -36.12 4.05
C PHE A 118 12.16 -35.96 4.15
N VAL A 119 12.66 -34.85 3.63
CA VAL A 119 14.07 -34.46 3.72
C VAL A 119 14.34 -33.72 5.04
N LEU A 120 15.56 -33.88 5.55
CA LEU A 120 16.08 -33.16 6.71
C LEU A 120 17.20 -32.21 6.29
N TYR A 121 17.03 -30.91 6.53
CA TYR A 121 18.09 -29.90 6.37
C TYR A 121 18.57 -29.45 7.74
N ASN A 122 19.80 -29.80 8.14
CA ASN A 122 20.39 -29.39 9.42
C ASN A 122 19.45 -29.65 10.63
N ASN A 123 18.95 -30.89 10.76
CA ASN A 123 17.96 -31.32 11.75
C ASN A 123 16.58 -30.64 11.68
N CYS A 124 16.30 -29.83 10.66
CA CYS A 124 14.98 -29.28 10.37
C CYS A 124 14.25 -30.19 9.36
N SER A 125 13.03 -30.60 9.68
CA SER A 125 12.23 -31.51 8.86
C SER A 125 11.28 -30.79 7.91
N CYS A 126 11.31 -31.17 6.63
CA CYS A 126 10.37 -30.66 5.63
C CYS A 126 8.92 -31.07 5.88
N ALA A 127 8.67 -32.06 6.73
CA ALA A 127 7.32 -32.42 7.15
C ALA A 127 6.77 -31.47 8.22
N SER A 128 7.63 -30.84 9.03
CA SER A 128 7.20 -29.92 10.09
C SER A 128 7.32 -28.45 9.69
N SER A 129 8.30 -28.10 8.88
CA SER A 129 8.50 -26.72 8.42
C SER A 129 8.90 -26.65 6.94
N ALA A 130 8.22 -25.79 6.19
CA ALA A 130 8.61 -25.45 4.83
C ALA A 130 9.89 -24.58 4.77
N THR A 131 10.22 -23.89 5.86
CA THR A 131 11.33 -22.92 5.91
C THR A 131 12.70 -23.57 6.13
N CYS A 132 12.78 -24.90 6.28
CA CYS A 132 14.07 -25.55 6.48
C CYS A 132 14.98 -25.29 5.28
N ALA A 133 16.14 -24.72 5.56
CA ALA A 133 17.14 -24.37 4.57
C ALA A 133 18.54 -24.71 5.07
N TYR A 134 19.45 -24.90 4.12
CA TYR A 134 20.85 -25.20 4.33
C TYR A 134 21.69 -24.49 3.29
N LYS A 135 22.94 -24.14 3.63
CA LYS A 135 23.84 -23.47 2.68
C LYS A 135 24.07 -24.37 1.47
N PHE A 136 23.93 -23.86 0.26
CA PHE A 136 23.86 -24.67 -0.95
C PHE A 136 25.23 -25.30 -1.29
N PRO A 137 25.40 -26.63 -1.11
CA PRO A 137 26.68 -27.27 -1.34
C PRO A 137 26.90 -27.68 -2.81
N ILE A 138 28.16 -27.82 -3.17
CA ILE A 138 28.63 -28.60 -4.32
C ILE A 138 29.33 -29.82 -3.73
N TYR A 139 28.95 -31.01 -4.20
CA TYR A 139 29.52 -32.27 -3.74
C TYR A 139 30.62 -32.78 -4.68
N ASP A 140 31.62 -33.45 -4.13
CA ASP A 140 32.52 -34.28 -4.93
C ASP A 140 31.74 -35.50 -5.45
N SER A 141 31.76 -35.68 -6.77
CA SER A 141 31.15 -36.83 -7.46
C SER A 141 31.62 -38.20 -6.95
N LYS A 142 32.82 -38.29 -6.36
CA LYS A 142 33.44 -39.57 -5.97
C LYS A 142 33.13 -40.01 -4.55
N ASN A 143 32.97 -39.08 -3.61
CA ASN A 143 32.87 -39.39 -2.18
C ASN A 143 31.73 -38.66 -1.46
N SER A 144 30.89 -37.90 -2.18
CA SER A 144 29.76 -37.15 -1.64
C SER A 144 30.13 -36.18 -0.51
N LYS A 145 31.39 -35.75 -0.42
CA LYS A 145 31.81 -34.68 0.49
C LYS A 145 31.53 -33.32 -0.12
N VAL A 146 31.17 -32.35 0.72
CA VAL A 146 31.03 -30.96 0.32
C VAL A 146 32.41 -30.41 -0.05
N ILE A 147 32.60 -29.98 -1.28
CA ILE A 147 33.85 -29.38 -1.78
C ILE A 147 33.78 -27.86 -1.83
N PHE A 148 32.57 -27.32 -1.96
CA PHE A 148 32.32 -25.89 -1.93
C PHE A 148 30.90 -25.63 -1.47
N THR A 149 30.69 -24.47 -0.88
CA THR A 149 29.37 -23.99 -0.51
C THR A 149 29.24 -22.60 -1.08
N VAL A 150 28.20 -22.37 -1.89
CA VAL A 150 28.00 -21.08 -2.56
C VAL A 150 27.64 -20.03 -1.49
N PRO A 151 28.50 -19.03 -1.22
CA PRO A 151 28.23 -18.00 -0.23
C PRO A 151 26.93 -17.26 -0.54
N GLY A 152 26.10 -17.07 0.49
CA GLY A 152 24.84 -16.35 0.36
C GLY A 152 23.69 -17.16 -0.23
N ILE A 153 23.93 -18.32 -0.83
CA ILE A 153 22.89 -19.10 -1.50
C ILE A 153 22.51 -20.33 -0.68
N TYR A 154 21.21 -20.58 -0.57
CA TYR A 154 20.64 -21.67 0.21
C TYR A 154 19.83 -22.62 -0.67
N THR A 155 19.80 -23.89 -0.27
CA THR A 155 18.82 -24.90 -0.70
C THR A 155 17.90 -25.24 0.48
N GLY A 156 16.76 -25.88 0.24
CA GLY A 156 15.81 -26.19 1.29
C GLY A 156 14.58 -26.92 0.75
N CYS A 157 13.60 -27.16 1.63
CA CYS A 157 12.40 -27.92 1.28
C CYS A 157 11.72 -27.39 0.01
N TYR A 158 11.56 -26.08 -0.06
CA TYR A 158 11.02 -25.38 -1.21
C TYR A 158 12.00 -24.31 -1.70
N ILE A 159 12.14 -24.22 -3.03
CA ILE A 159 13.01 -23.23 -3.69
C ILE A 159 12.66 -21.81 -3.26
N ILE A 160 11.37 -21.48 -3.12
CA ILE A 160 10.92 -20.14 -2.67
C ILE A 160 11.45 -19.85 -1.26
N GLU A 161 11.28 -20.78 -0.31
CA GLU A 161 11.70 -20.59 1.07
C GLU A 161 13.22 -20.49 1.22
N ALA A 162 13.96 -21.29 0.43
CA ALA A 162 15.42 -21.22 0.39
C ALA A 162 15.92 -19.93 -0.29
N LEU A 163 15.28 -19.50 -1.38
CA LEU A 163 15.61 -18.26 -2.08
C LEU A 163 15.40 -17.04 -1.17
N LEU A 164 14.28 -16.95 -0.47
CA LEU A 164 13.98 -15.82 0.43
C LEU A 164 15.03 -15.68 1.55
N GLN A 165 15.59 -16.79 2.02
CA GLN A 165 16.69 -16.80 3.00
C GLN A 165 18.08 -16.56 2.39
N SER A 166 18.20 -16.62 1.06
CA SER A 166 19.44 -16.37 0.34
C SER A 166 19.70 -14.87 0.18
N ASN A 167 20.93 -14.52 -0.21
CA ASN A 167 21.34 -13.19 -0.65
C ASN A 167 22.28 -13.31 -1.87
N LEU A 168 22.60 -12.18 -2.49
CA LEU A 168 23.40 -12.14 -3.72
C LEU A 168 24.89 -11.92 -3.48
N GLN A 169 25.39 -12.13 -2.25
CA GLN A 169 26.78 -11.78 -1.87
C GLN A 169 27.84 -12.39 -2.81
N CYS A 170 27.68 -13.65 -3.23
CA CYS A 170 28.63 -14.28 -4.17
C CYS A 170 28.72 -13.54 -5.52
N PHE A 171 27.61 -12.93 -5.97
CA PHE A 171 27.52 -12.29 -7.28
C PHE A 171 28.17 -10.90 -7.35
N TYR A 172 28.45 -10.29 -6.20
CA TYR A 172 29.30 -9.09 -6.11
C TYR A 172 30.80 -9.43 -6.08
N ASN A 173 31.18 -10.70 -5.90
CA ASN A 173 32.57 -11.12 -5.73
C ASN A 173 33.07 -11.94 -6.93
N LYS A 174 34.00 -11.36 -7.71
CA LYS A 174 34.58 -12.01 -8.90
C LYS A 174 35.23 -13.37 -8.58
N THR A 175 35.92 -13.48 -7.45
CA THR A 175 36.56 -14.73 -7.02
C THR A 175 35.51 -15.81 -6.76
N CYS A 176 34.39 -15.45 -6.14
CA CYS A 176 33.30 -16.37 -5.88
C CYS A 176 32.66 -16.87 -7.18
N ILE A 177 32.33 -15.95 -8.11
CA ILE A 177 31.80 -16.31 -9.44
C ILE A 177 32.76 -17.23 -10.19
N ASN A 178 34.07 -16.90 -10.22
CA ASN A 178 35.07 -17.75 -10.88
C ASN A 178 35.15 -19.15 -10.25
N GLN A 179 35.04 -19.23 -8.92
CA GLN A 179 35.04 -20.51 -8.22
C GLN A 179 33.80 -21.33 -8.55
N VAL A 180 32.60 -20.72 -8.53
CA VAL A 180 31.35 -21.37 -8.97
C VAL A 180 31.48 -21.86 -10.40
N GLN A 181 31.97 -21.01 -11.31
CA GLN A 181 32.15 -21.33 -12.72
C GLN A 181 33.11 -22.51 -12.95
N SER A 182 34.16 -22.63 -12.12
CA SER A 182 35.12 -23.74 -12.22
C SER A 182 34.50 -25.14 -12.03
N TYR A 183 33.33 -25.20 -11.37
CA TYR A 183 32.60 -26.46 -11.14
C TYR A 183 31.61 -26.81 -12.25
N PHE A 184 31.35 -25.90 -13.19
CA PHE A 184 30.58 -26.17 -14.40
C PHE A 184 31.53 -26.62 -15.53
N THR A 185 31.05 -27.50 -16.42
CA THR A 185 31.86 -28.10 -17.47
C THR A 185 32.54 -27.04 -18.34
N LYS A 186 33.82 -27.29 -18.69
CA LYS A 186 34.70 -26.42 -19.51
C LYS A 186 34.09 -25.97 -20.86
N TYR A 187 33.00 -26.60 -21.31
CA TYR A 187 32.30 -26.33 -22.57
C TYR A 187 31.27 -25.19 -22.47
N LEU A 188 30.87 -24.77 -21.27
CA LEU A 188 29.97 -23.63 -21.06
C LEU A 188 30.79 -22.43 -20.62
N SER A 189 31.38 -21.71 -21.59
CA SER A 189 31.94 -20.38 -21.34
C SER A 189 30.78 -19.41 -21.08
N MET A 190 30.26 -19.38 -19.85
CA MET A 190 29.32 -18.36 -19.41
C MET A 190 30.10 -17.08 -19.15
N ASN A 191 29.75 -16.00 -19.87
CA ASN A 191 30.30 -14.68 -19.58
C ASN A 191 29.51 -14.09 -18.40
N LEU A 192 29.90 -14.45 -17.18
CA LEU A 192 29.27 -13.95 -15.96
C LEU A 192 29.95 -12.65 -15.55
N THR A 193 29.19 -11.56 -15.58
CA THR A 193 29.60 -10.27 -15.03
C THR A 193 29.25 -10.20 -13.54
N THR A 194 30.16 -9.65 -12.74
CA THR A 194 29.87 -9.31 -11.34
C THR A 194 28.79 -8.23 -11.29
N LEU A 195 27.93 -8.31 -10.27
CA LEU A 195 27.03 -7.22 -9.93
C LEU A 195 27.83 -6.01 -9.45
N ASP A 196 27.33 -4.81 -9.74
CA ASP A 196 27.95 -3.57 -9.34
C ASP A 196 27.41 -3.11 -8.00
N SER A 197 28.26 -3.16 -6.97
CA SER A 197 27.90 -2.71 -5.63
C SER A 197 27.72 -1.20 -5.51
N SER A 198 28.22 -0.41 -6.46
CA SER A 198 28.08 1.05 -6.45
C SER A 198 26.67 1.51 -6.82
N LEU A 199 25.86 0.63 -7.41
CA LEU A 199 24.46 0.89 -7.77
C LEU A 199 23.49 0.64 -6.60
N LEU A 200 23.97 0.08 -5.49
CA LEU A 200 23.15 -0.17 -4.30
C LEU A 200 22.90 1.16 -3.57
N ILE A 201 21.62 1.47 -3.36
CA ILE A 201 21.19 2.70 -2.67
C ILE A 201 20.42 2.33 -1.40
N GLY A 202 19.42 1.45 -1.52
CA GLY A 202 18.55 1.04 -0.42
C GLY A 202 18.97 -0.25 0.26
N PHE A 203 19.68 -1.14 -0.44
CA PHE A 203 20.08 -2.45 0.07
C PHE A 203 21.60 -2.59 0.26
N SER A 204 22.01 -3.66 0.92
CA SER A 204 23.41 -4.05 1.08
C SER A 204 23.69 -5.39 0.38
N MET A 205 24.97 -5.70 0.15
CA MET A 205 25.36 -6.96 -0.52
C MET A 205 24.92 -8.23 0.23
N ASN A 206 24.67 -8.11 1.52
CA ASN A 206 24.18 -9.19 2.40
C ASN A 206 22.67 -9.15 2.64
N SER A 207 21.95 -8.19 2.05
CA SER A 207 20.48 -8.15 2.13
C SER A 207 19.89 -9.43 1.55
N THR A 208 19.00 -10.05 2.31
CA THR A 208 18.29 -11.25 1.92
C THR A 208 17.32 -10.97 0.79
N ILE A 209 17.03 -11.96 -0.05
CA ILE A 209 16.02 -11.81 -1.10
C ILE A 209 14.66 -11.52 -0.49
N GLN A 210 14.38 -11.95 0.75
CA GLN A 210 13.17 -11.54 1.45
C GLN A 210 13.13 -10.02 1.65
N GLU A 211 14.20 -9.40 2.16
CA GLU A 211 14.26 -7.93 2.32
C GLU A 211 14.08 -7.20 0.99
N LEU A 212 14.63 -7.74 -0.10
CA LEU A 212 14.40 -7.18 -1.43
C LEU A 212 12.93 -7.32 -1.84
N VAL A 213 12.33 -8.51 -1.70
CA VAL A 213 10.94 -8.80 -2.06
C VAL A 213 9.96 -7.97 -1.23
N ASP A 214 10.26 -7.76 0.05
CA ASP A 214 9.47 -6.94 0.99
C ASP A 214 9.36 -5.48 0.52
N GLU A 215 10.31 -5.01 -0.30
CA GLU A 215 10.34 -3.69 -0.92
C GLU A 215 10.14 -3.75 -2.46
N LEU A 216 9.44 -4.78 -2.95
CA LEU A 216 9.16 -5.00 -4.39
C LEU A 216 10.42 -5.08 -5.27
N MET A 217 11.59 -5.33 -4.68
CA MET A 217 12.90 -5.32 -5.33
C MET A 217 13.25 -3.97 -5.96
N VAL A 218 12.74 -2.87 -5.39
CA VAL A 218 12.98 -1.49 -5.83
C VAL A 218 14.00 -0.84 -4.89
N GLU A 219 15.08 -0.27 -5.45
CA GLU A 219 16.11 0.44 -4.70
C GLU A 219 15.62 1.78 -4.16
N GLU A 220 14.90 2.55 -4.99
CA GLU A 220 14.43 3.89 -4.63
C GLU A 220 13.18 4.27 -5.45
N TRP A 221 12.22 4.90 -4.77
CA TRP A 221 11.04 5.50 -5.41
C TRP A 221 11.27 7.00 -5.66
N ASN A 222 11.46 7.37 -6.92
CA ASN A 222 11.57 8.77 -7.30
C ASN A 222 10.18 9.35 -7.64
N SER A 223 9.66 10.21 -6.76
CA SER A 223 8.40 10.92 -6.98
C SER A 223 8.61 12.43 -6.98
N SER A 224 7.99 13.12 -7.94
CA SER A 224 8.05 14.58 -8.07
C SER A 224 6.65 15.17 -8.09
N THR A 225 6.45 16.29 -7.39
CA THR A 225 5.18 17.02 -7.38
C THR A 225 5.33 18.34 -8.11
N ILE A 226 4.38 18.67 -8.99
CA ILE A 226 4.42 19.89 -9.83
C ILE A 226 3.23 20.77 -9.45
N TYR A 227 3.44 21.66 -8.46
CA TYR A 227 2.38 22.53 -7.95
C TYR A 227 1.88 23.54 -8.98
N ASP A 228 2.77 24.07 -9.83
CA ASP A 228 2.38 25.06 -10.85
C ASP A 228 1.34 24.50 -11.82
N GLY A 229 1.50 23.22 -12.22
CA GLY A 229 0.51 22.52 -13.03
C GLY A 229 -0.84 22.41 -12.33
N TYR A 230 -0.84 22.03 -11.06
CA TYR A 230 -2.07 21.99 -10.25
C TYR A 230 -2.73 23.36 -10.13
N TYR A 231 -1.97 24.40 -9.80
CA TYR A 231 -2.49 25.75 -9.61
C TYR A 231 -3.13 26.29 -10.89
N ASN A 232 -2.46 26.13 -12.04
CA ASN A 232 -2.96 26.60 -13.32
C ASN A 232 -4.29 25.96 -13.74
N GLU A 233 -4.49 24.69 -13.40
CA GLU A 233 -5.75 23.96 -13.66
C GLU A 233 -6.85 24.30 -12.65
N CYS A 234 -6.49 24.50 -11.38
CA CYS A 234 -7.46 24.66 -10.28
C CYS A 234 -7.73 26.12 -9.86
N GLN A 235 -7.05 27.10 -10.47
CA GLN A 235 -7.22 28.51 -10.11
C GLN A 235 -8.67 28.98 -10.33
N PRO A 236 -9.25 29.76 -9.41
CA PRO A 236 -10.62 30.22 -9.55
C PRO A 236 -10.71 31.26 -10.66
N SER A 237 -11.79 31.22 -11.44
CA SER A 237 -12.09 32.28 -12.41
C SER A 237 -12.39 33.63 -11.77
N LYS A 238 -12.79 33.62 -10.49
CA LYS A 238 -13.02 34.82 -9.66
C LYS A 238 -12.56 34.57 -8.23
N CYS A 239 -11.75 35.47 -7.70
CA CYS A 239 -11.36 35.42 -6.28
C CYS A 239 -12.54 35.85 -5.41
N SER A 240 -12.86 35.05 -4.38
CA SER A 240 -13.75 35.46 -3.29
C SER A 240 -12.91 35.81 -2.06
N TYR A 241 -13.22 36.93 -1.43
CA TYR A 241 -12.66 37.30 -0.14
C TYR A 241 -13.70 37.02 0.94
N SER A 242 -13.27 36.45 2.06
CA SER A 242 -14.08 36.39 3.27
C SER A 242 -13.61 37.49 4.22
N TYR A 243 -14.49 38.46 4.51
CA TYR A 243 -14.23 39.41 5.57
C TYR A 243 -14.52 38.74 6.90
N GLN A 244 -13.47 38.37 7.64
CA GLN A 244 -13.64 38.08 9.05
C GLN A 244 -13.71 39.42 9.80
N THR A 245 -14.92 39.96 9.95
CA THR A 245 -15.13 41.09 10.85
C THR A 245 -14.91 40.59 12.27
N LYS A 246 -13.78 40.99 12.88
CA LYS A 246 -13.71 41.04 14.34
C LYS A 246 -14.73 42.11 14.75
N ASN A 247 -15.92 41.70 15.18
CA ASN A 247 -16.87 42.63 15.76
C ASN A 247 -16.23 43.17 17.02
N ASP A 248 -15.63 44.36 16.90
CA ASP A 248 -14.98 45.03 18.01
C ASP A 248 -16.01 45.19 19.13
N ALA A 249 -15.60 45.01 20.39
CA ALA A 249 -16.54 45.03 21.52
C ALA A 249 -17.36 46.34 21.54
N ILE A 250 -16.75 47.43 21.05
CA ILE A 250 -17.36 48.74 20.85
C ILE A 250 -18.54 48.68 19.88
N TYR A 251 -18.44 47.94 18.78
CA TYR A 251 -19.52 47.77 17.79
C TYR A 251 -20.72 47.03 18.39
N ILE A 252 -20.48 45.99 19.20
CA ILE A 252 -21.54 45.24 19.89
C ILE A 252 -22.26 46.13 20.91
N ILE A 253 -21.51 46.87 21.73
CA ILE A 253 -22.06 47.76 22.78
C ILE A 253 -22.85 48.92 22.19
N THR A 254 -22.32 49.57 21.14
CA THR A 254 -22.99 50.69 20.47
C THR A 254 -24.29 50.25 19.79
N THR A 255 -24.29 49.07 19.17
CA THR A 255 -25.50 48.49 18.55
C THR A 255 -26.57 48.20 19.61
N LEU A 256 -26.22 47.57 20.73
CA LEU A 256 -27.16 47.28 21.83
C LEU A 256 -27.72 48.57 22.45
N THR A 257 -26.87 49.56 22.67
CA THR A 257 -27.27 50.84 23.27
C THR A 257 -28.18 51.63 22.32
N GLY A 258 -27.88 51.62 21.02
CA GLY A 258 -28.73 52.23 19.98
C GLY A 258 -30.09 51.56 19.87
N LEU A 259 -30.16 50.23 20.00
CA LEU A 259 -31.41 49.47 19.89
C LEU A 259 -32.32 49.70 21.12
N VAL A 260 -31.76 49.66 22.32
CA VAL A 260 -32.48 49.95 23.57
C VAL A 260 -32.92 51.43 23.61
N GLY A 261 -32.01 52.35 23.28
CA GLY A 261 -32.30 53.78 23.25
C GLY A 261 -33.36 54.16 22.22
N GLY A 262 -33.26 53.61 21.01
CA GLY A 262 -34.21 53.83 19.93
C GLY A 262 -35.60 53.29 20.28
N LEU A 263 -35.67 52.06 20.81
CA LEU A 263 -36.95 51.44 21.17
C LEU A 263 -37.68 52.21 22.27
N ILE A 264 -36.97 52.60 23.33
CA ILE A 264 -37.56 53.39 24.44
C ILE A 264 -38.07 54.74 23.94
N THR A 265 -37.29 55.41 23.08
CA THR A 265 -37.65 56.72 22.54
C THR A 265 -38.89 56.63 21.65
N VAL A 266 -38.93 55.64 20.75
CA VAL A 266 -40.09 55.41 19.87
C VAL A 266 -41.33 55.05 20.68
N LEU A 267 -41.23 54.18 21.69
CA LEU A 267 -42.36 53.84 22.55
C LEU A 267 -42.91 55.08 23.28
N LYS A 268 -42.03 55.89 23.89
CA LYS A 268 -42.45 57.10 24.60
C LYS A 268 -43.18 58.10 23.71
N LEU A 269 -42.88 58.14 22.41
CA LEU A 269 -43.49 59.05 21.46
C LEU A 269 -44.80 58.50 20.87
N THR A 270 -44.83 57.20 20.58
CA THR A 270 -45.95 56.54 19.91
C THR A 270 -47.08 56.16 20.88
N VAL A 271 -46.75 55.67 22.08
CA VAL A 271 -47.74 55.21 23.07
C VAL A 271 -48.71 56.32 23.51
N PRO A 272 -48.27 57.55 23.86
CA PRO A 272 -49.20 58.61 24.25
C PRO A 272 -50.11 59.02 23.10
N ARG A 273 -49.59 59.03 21.86
CA ARG A 273 -50.38 59.36 20.65
C ARG A 273 -51.46 58.31 20.39
N LEU A 274 -51.09 57.03 20.47
CA LEU A 274 -52.03 55.91 20.33
C LEU A 274 -53.10 55.92 21.43
N ILE A 275 -52.72 56.14 22.70
CA ILE A 275 -53.68 56.24 23.82
C ILE A 275 -54.63 57.43 23.62
N LYS A 276 -54.13 58.59 23.16
CA LYS A 276 -54.96 59.78 22.91
C LYS A 276 -55.97 59.53 21.77
N MET A 277 -55.57 58.80 20.73
CA MET A 277 -56.48 58.36 19.66
C MET A 277 -57.55 57.38 20.16
N MET A 278 -57.17 56.41 21.00
CA MET A 278 -58.12 55.45 21.58
C MET A 278 -59.10 56.12 22.55
N ARG A 279 -58.64 57.07 23.38
CA ARG A 279 -59.53 57.85 24.26
C ARG A 279 -60.51 58.73 23.48
N ARG A 280 -60.07 59.38 22.39
CA ARG A 280 -60.96 60.12 21.48
C ARG A 280 -62.05 59.24 20.88
N LYS A 281 -61.74 58.00 20.49
CA LYS A 281 -62.75 57.05 20.01
C LYS A 281 -63.76 56.64 21.08
N LYS A 282 -63.35 56.56 22.37
CA LYS A 282 -64.26 56.23 23.48
C LYS A 282 -65.19 57.38 23.88
N GLU A 283 -64.79 58.64 23.72
CA GLU A 283 -65.68 59.79 24.02
C GLU A 283 -66.78 60.01 22.97
N ILE A 284 -66.58 59.56 21.73
CA ILE A 284 -67.60 59.59 20.66
C ILE A 284 -68.70 58.54 20.90
N ILE A 285 -68.46 57.51 21.74
CA ILE A 285 -69.40 56.43 22.05
C ILE A 285 -69.86 56.56 23.51
N LYS A 286 -70.58 57.64 23.83
CA LYS A 286 -71.48 57.71 25.00
C LYS A 286 -72.91 57.97 24.47
N PRO A 287 -73.90 57.10 24.72
CA PRO A 287 -75.25 57.32 24.22
C PRO A 287 -75.99 58.36 25.07
N GLN A 288 -76.54 59.39 24.42
CA GLN A 288 -77.59 60.24 24.97
C GLN A 288 -78.93 59.52 24.77
N ILE A 289 -79.55 59.10 25.87
CA ILE A 289 -80.93 58.56 25.87
C ILE A 289 -81.89 59.76 25.90
N GLY A 290 -82.61 59.98 24.80
CA GLY A 290 -83.63 61.03 24.66
C GLY A 290 -84.79 60.54 23.78
N LYS A 291 -85.98 60.46 24.39
CA LYS A 291 -87.25 59.98 23.84
C LYS A 291 -87.71 60.76 22.60
N THR A 292 -88.32 60.09 21.62
CA THR A 292 -89.49 60.66 20.92
C THR A 292 -90.34 59.60 20.20
N THR A 293 -91.64 59.83 20.34
CA THR A 293 -92.83 59.07 19.95
C THR A 293 -93.08 59.13 18.44
N PHE A 294 -93.57 58.04 17.82
CA PHE A 294 -94.08 58.04 16.44
C PHE A 294 -95.56 57.61 16.40
N ARG A 295 -96.40 58.48 15.81
CA ARG A 295 -97.78 58.22 15.34
C ARG A 295 -97.75 58.22 13.81
N ILE A 296 -98.39 57.25 13.17
CA ILE A 296 -98.85 57.29 11.77
C ILE A 296 -100.18 56.52 11.75
N LYS A 297 -101.34 57.19 11.68
CA LYS A 297 -102.09 57.72 10.53
C LYS A 297 -102.70 56.63 9.64
N VAL A 298 -104.03 56.56 9.72
CA VAL A 298 -104.98 55.72 8.99
C VAL A 298 -105.31 56.39 7.66
N ASP A 299 -105.51 55.60 6.60
CA ASP A 299 -106.37 55.99 5.46
C ASP A 299 -107.11 54.74 4.92
N VAL A 300 -108.45 54.88 4.98
CA VAL A 300 -109.62 54.22 4.33
C VAL A 300 -109.64 52.69 4.17
#